data_AF-A0A953QNZ5-F1
#
_entry.id   AF-A0A953QNZ5-F1
#
_cell.length_a   1.000
_cell.length_b   1.000
_cell.length_c   1.000
_cell.angle_alpha   90.00
_cell.angle_beta   90.00
_cell.angle_gamma   90.00
#
_symmetry.space_group_name_H-M   'P 1'
#
loop_
_entity.id
_entity.type
_entity.pdbx_description
1 polymer ?
#
loop_
_entity_poly.entity_id
_entity_poly.type
_entity_poly.pdbx_seq_one_letter_code
_entity_poly.pdbx_strand_id
1 'polypeptide(L)'
;MKRTQLIVAAFLVASAAGLFLTFRARIAENQPAAAAKFREADRRRAVGRGLQFIIGRARDPKVFGEYGADLLWCLYSIASTSADPELSQTAWTAARERAREYRRLNPVLPEDIGPDDLATLANGSYSADMIGVRDDALKEQIRRAATRFTPQDYLWYDPVREPPPSDVPDTCARCGLTNRRGAKVCRRCGATLKMQSRYDIWLDSLITTWLGERYGVSMGARYSDVIRLAPLMRPYRQRANNPEFVNMVYAVTHVVYTLNDYSKSRLSPRCLPDEFNFLKASLTEAIALKDPETMGEFLDSLRAFGLTESDPLIRTGMDYVLRTQNPDGSWGEVNTPDSYGSYHPTWTAVDGLREYRWKDVLCPAFPPPVLLAPPR
;
A
#
# COMPACT_ATOMS: atom_id res chain seq x y z
N MET A 1 12.61 10.30 -20.07
CA MET A 1 11.67 9.33 -19.46
C MET A 1 12.17 9.03 -18.06
N LYS A 2 11.51 9.60 -17.05
CA LYS A 2 11.78 9.30 -15.64
C LYS A 2 11.30 7.85 -15.41
N ARG A 3 12.12 7.03 -14.76
CA ARG A 3 11.72 5.69 -14.31
C ARG A 3 10.70 5.89 -13.19
N THR A 4 9.43 5.72 -13.49
CA THR A 4 8.37 5.74 -12.50
C THR A 4 8.27 4.32 -11.94
N GLN A 5 8.91 4.07 -10.80
CA GLN A 5 8.65 2.87 -10.02
C GLN A 5 7.20 3.00 -9.49
N LEU A 6 6.25 2.37 -10.16
CA LEU A 6 5.01 1.89 -9.54
C LEU A 6 5.21 0.39 -9.41
N ILE A 7 5.19 -0.21 -8.22
CA ILE A 7 4.03 -0.35 -7.36
C ILE A 7 4.53 -0.33 -5.90
N VAL A 8 3.92 0.58 -5.13
CA VAL A 8 3.88 0.72 -3.65
C VAL A 8 5.03 1.49 -2.98
N ALA A 9 4.60 2.51 -2.21
CA ALA A 9 5.38 3.32 -1.28
C ALA A 9 6.56 4.12 -1.88
N ALA A 10 6.28 5.07 -2.77
CA ALA A 10 7.16 6.22 -2.97
C ALA A 10 7.09 7.16 -1.74
N PHE A 11 7.60 6.71 -0.59
CA PHE A 11 7.97 7.60 0.50
C PHE A 11 9.31 8.26 0.16
N LEU A 12 9.24 9.40 -0.51
CA LEU A 12 10.27 10.40 -0.26
C LEU A 12 10.00 11.00 1.12
N VAL A 13 10.65 10.42 2.14
CA VAL A 13 10.91 11.17 3.38
C VAL A 13 11.79 12.35 2.98
N ALA A 14 11.14 13.49 2.70
CA ALA A 14 11.80 14.78 2.76
C ALA A 14 12.40 14.88 4.16
N SER A 15 13.73 14.84 4.21
CA SER A 15 14.49 14.96 5.44
C SER A 15 14.29 16.39 5.96
N ALA A 16 13.28 16.62 6.80
CA ALA A 16 13.19 17.84 7.60
C ALA A 16 14.17 17.76 8.77
N ALA A 17 15.46 17.64 8.44
CA ALA A 17 16.53 17.93 9.38
C ALA A 17 16.71 19.45 9.39
N GLY A 18 16.00 20.11 10.31
CA GLY A 18 16.26 21.51 10.64
C GLY A 18 15.02 22.35 10.89
N LEU A 19 14.39 22.16 12.06
CA LEU A 19 13.81 23.24 12.87
C LEU A 19 13.31 22.67 14.20
N PHE A 20 14.25 22.11 14.98
CA PHE A 20 14.11 22.15 16.44
C PHE A 20 14.64 23.49 16.89
N LEU A 21 13.76 24.40 17.30
CA LEU A 21 13.96 25.28 18.46
C LEU A 21 12.68 26.09 18.76
N THR A 22 12.31 26.02 20.04
CA THR A 22 11.36 26.85 20.79
C THR A 22 9.87 26.75 20.47
N PHE A 23 9.16 25.85 21.16
CA PHE A 23 7.90 26.22 21.82
C PHE A 23 7.66 25.35 23.06
N ARG A 24 8.20 25.80 24.20
CA ARG A 24 7.72 25.39 25.54
C ARG A 24 6.70 26.44 25.97
N ALA A 25 5.41 26.11 26.01
CA ALA A 25 4.45 26.73 26.94
C ALA A 25 3.08 26.03 26.94
N ARG A 26 2.65 25.66 28.14
CA ARG A 26 1.28 25.31 28.60
C ARG A 26 0.65 24.01 28.09
N ILE A 27 1.02 22.92 28.76
CA ILE A 27 0.06 21.84 29.06
C ILE A 27 -0.86 22.38 30.17
N ALA A 28 -2.06 22.78 29.79
CA ALA A 28 -3.19 22.82 30.70
C ALA A 28 -3.93 21.50 30.54
N GLU A 29 -4.10 20.78 31.65
CA GLU A 29 -4.97 19.62 31.77
C GLU A 29 -6.34 19.95 31.21
N ASN A 30 -6.68 19.37 30.07
CA ASN A 30 -8.06 19.14 29.69
C ASN A 30 -8.20 17.64 29.49
N GLN A 31 -8.82 16.99 30.46
CA GLN A 31 -9.44 15.68 30.24
C GLN A 31 -10.27 15.78 28.95
N PRO A 32 -10.13 14.85 27.99
CA PRO A 32 -10.96 14.89 26.80
C PRO A 32 -12.42 14.67 27.23
N ALA A 33 -13.22 15.74 27.13
CA ALA A 33 -14.67 15.66 27.14
C ALA A 33 -15.07 14.54 26.18
N ALA A 34 -16.01 13.67 26.59
CA ALA A 34 -16.49 12.54 25.82
C ALA A 34 -16.70 12.96 24.35
N ALA A 35 -15.83 12.50 23.46
CA ALA A 35 -15.82 12.90 22.06
C ALA A 35 -17.22 12.68 21.49
N ALA A 36 -17.82 13.74 20.95
CA ALA A 36 -19.13 13.66 20.31
C ALA A 36 -19.06 12.57 19.23
N LYS A 37 -19.92 11.55 19.36
CA LYS A 37 -20.03 10.47 18.38
C LYS A 37 -20.20 11.08 16.99
N PHE A 38 -19.29 10.82 16.05
CA PHE A 38 -19.55 11.14 14.65
C PHE A 38 -20.84 10.45 14.22
N ARG A 39 -21.72 11.15 13.49
CA ARG A 39 -22.93 10.53 12.99
C ARG A 39 -22.54 9.65 11.81
N GLU A 40 -23.19 8.51 11.67
CA GLU A 40 -22.97 7.62 10.53
C GLU A 40 -23.20 8.33 9.18
N ALA A 41 -24.11 9.30 9.14
CA ALA A 41 -24.32 10.16 7.98
C ALA A 41 -23.11 11.04 7.64
N ASP A 42 -22.37 11.54 8.64
CA ASP A 42 -21.17 12.36 8.44
C ASP A 42 -20.03 11.50 7.88
N ARG A 43 -19.89 10.28 8.41
CA ARG A 43 -18.95 9.27 7.90
C ARG A 43 -19.25 8.90 6.45
N ARG A 44 -20.49 8.55 6.12
CA ARG A 44 -20.91 8.21 4.74
C ARG A 44 -20.62 9.38 3.79
N ARG A 45 -20.92 10.61 4.21
CA ARG A 45 -20.63 11.82 3.42
C ARG A 45 -19.13 11.99 3.20
N ALA A 46 -18.31 11.82 4.23
CA ALA A 46 -16.85 11.94 4.13
C ALA A 46 -16.27 10.93 3.14
N VAL A 47 -16.65 9.64 3.29
CA VAL A 47 -16.26 8.57 2.37
C VAL A 47 -16.68 8.86 0.92
N GLY A 48 -17.92 9.31 0.72
CA GLY A 48 -18.42 9.69 -0.60
C GLY A 48 -17.62 10.82 -1.25
N ARG A 49 -17.26 11.87 -0.49
CA ARG A 49 -16.40 12.96 -1.00
C ARG A 49 -15.00 12.46 -1.37
N GLY A 50 -14.42 11.58 -0.55
CA GLY A 50 -13.13 10.94 -0.84
C GLY A 50 -13.15 10.14 -2.14
N LEU A 51 -14.19 9.31 -2.35
CA LEU A 51 -14.34 8.58 -3.60
C LEU A 51 -14.48 9.52 -4.81
N GLN A 52 -15.26 10.61 -4.69
CA GLN A 52 -15.39 11.58 -5.80
C GLN A 52 -14.06 12.26 -6.13
N PHE A 53 -13.24 12.59 -5.12
CA PHE A 53 -11.91 13.11 -5.35
C PHE A 53 -11.04 12.11 -6.14
N ILE A 54 -11.01 10.83 -5.72
CA ILE A 54 -10.26 9.77 -6.39
C ILE A 54 -10.73 9.60 -7.85
N ILE A 55 -12.05 9.60 -8.10
CA ILE A 55 -12.62 9.52 -9.45
C ILE A 55 -12.17 10.72 -10.29
N GLY A 56 -12.14 11.93 -9.72
CA GLY A 56 -11.61 13.13 -10.38
C GLY A 56 -10.16 12.96 -10.80
N ARG A 57 -9.30 12.43 -9.91
CA ARG A 57 -7.89 12.15 -10.21
C ARG A 57 -7.71 11.07 -11.28
N ALA A 58 -8.50 10.01 -11.22
CA ALA A 58 -8.49 8.97 -12.25
C ALA A 58 -9.00 9.46 -13.61
N ARG A 59 -9.74 10.58 -13.65
CA ARG A 59 -10.21 11.23 -14.88
C ARG A 59 -9.24 12.21 -15.49
N ASP A 60 -8.25 12.67 -14.74
CA ASP A 60 -7.16 13.49 -15.27
C ASP A 60 -6.24 12.61 -16.14
N PRO A 61 -6.07 12.92 -17.45
CA PRO A 61 -5.26 12.08 -18.34
C PRO A 61 -3.78 12.00 -17.96
N LYS A 62 -3.21 13.06 -17.38
CA LYS A 62 -1.82 13.07 -16.95
C LYS A 62 -1.64 12.18 -15.73
N VAL A 63 -2.52 12.35 -14.74
CA VAL A 63 -2.48 11.53 -13.52
C VAL A 63 -2.76 10.07 -13.85
N PHE A 64 -3.75 9.79 -14.69
CA PHE A 64 -4.08 8.42 -15.08
C PHE A 64 -3.02 7.77 -15.97
N GLY A 65 -2.31 8.54 -16.79
CA GLY A 65 -1.16 8.04 -17.55
C GLY A 65 0.00 7.59 -16.66
N GLU A 66 0.17 8.21 -15.49
CA GLU A 66 1.24 7.87 -14.54
C GLU A 66 0.79 6.82 -13.51
N TYR A 67 -0.42 6.96 -12.96
CA TYR A 67 -0.95 6.19 -11.83
C TYR A 67 -2.15 5.29 -12.20
N GLY A 68 -2.40 5.06 -13.48
CA GLY A 68 -3.63 4.42 -13.95
C GLY A 68 -3.86 3.00 -13.42
N ALA A 69 -2.80 2.20 -13.27
CA ALA A 69 -2.91 0.86 -12.70
C ALA A 69 -3.35 0.90 -11.22
N ASP A 70 -2.76 1.80 -10.44
CA ASP A 70 -3.02 1.95 -9.01
C ASP A 70 -4.42 2.56 -8.75
N LEU A 71 -4.78 3.61 -9.48
CA LEU A 71 -6.11 4.21 -9.40
C LEU A 71 -7.22 3.24 -9.84
N LEU A 72 -6.95 2.40 -10.83
CA LEU A 72 -7.91 1.38 -11.25
C LEU A 72 -8.07 0.30 -10.18
N TRP A 73 -6.98 -0.13 -9.55
CA TRP A 73 -7.00 -1.04 -8.41
C TRP A 73 -7.77 -0.45 -7.22
N CYS A 74 -7.52 0.82 -6.88
CA CYS A 74 -8.24 1.55 -5.85
C CYS A 74 -9.76 1.54 -6.10
N LEU A 75 -10.19 1.93 -7.30
CA LEU A 75 -11.62 1.95 -7.64
C LEU A 75 -12.23 0.52 -7.62
N TYR A 76 -11.50 -0.48 -8.13
CA TYR A 76 -11.94 -1.87 -8.13
C TYR A 76 -12.09 -2.45 -6.71
N SER A 77 -11.11 -2.22 -5.83
CA SER A 77 -11.12 -2.74 -4.46
C SER A 77 -12.28 -2.13 -3.66
N ILE A 78 -12.51 -0.82 -3.77
CA ILE A 78 -13.68 -0.15 -3.17
C ILE A 78 -14.98 -0.74 -3.74
N ALA A 79 -15.07 -0.86 -5.07
CA ALA A 79 -16.27 -1.37 -5.75
C ALA A 79 -16.64 -2.78 -5.30
N SER A 80 -15.66 -3.68 -5.23
CA SER A 80 -15.89 -5.10 -4.96
C SER A 80 -16.16 -5.41 -3.49
N THR A 81 -15.58 -4.66 -2.56
CA THR A 81 -15.57 -5.02 -1.13
C THR A 81 -16.49 -4.16 -0.24
N SER A 82 -16.95 -2.99 -0.70
CA SER A 82 -17.78 -2.08 0.13
C SER A 82 -19.15 -2.64 0.48
N ALA A 83 -19.56 -2.50 1.75
CA ALA A 83 -20.91 -2.83 2.23
C ALA A 83 -21.98 -1.83 1.80
N ASP A 84 -21.61 -0.57 1.61
CA ASP A 84 -22.51 0.46 1.09
C ASP A 84 -22.77 0.23 -0.42
N PRO A 85 -24.02 -0.09 -0.83
CA PRO A 85 -24.33 -0.38 -2.22
C PRO A 85 -24.16 0.82 -3.16
N GLU A 86 -24.40 2.04 -2.66
CA GLU A 86 -24.25 3.26 -3.46
C GLU A 86 -22.76 3.50 -3.72
N LEU A 87 -21.94 3.44 -2.68
CA LEU A 87 -20.48 3.56 -2.80
C LEU A 87 -19.90 2.51 -3.76
N SER A 88 -20.33 1.25 -3.58
CA SER A 88 -19.93 0.12 -4.42
C SER A 88 -20.28 0.37 -5.89
N GLN A 89 -21.50 0.81 -6.18
CA GLN A 89 -21.96 1.06 -7.55
C GLN A 89 -21.26 2.26 -8.20
N THR A 90 -21.04 3.34 -7.45
CA THR A 90 -20.30 4.52 -7.93
C THR A 90 -18.86 4.15 -8.29
N ALA A 91 -18.16 3.45 -7.40
CA ALA A 91 -16.80 2.99 -7.64
C ALA A 91 -16.75 2.00 -8.81
N TRP A 92 -17.73 1.08 -8.93
CA TRP A 92 -17.79 0.12 -10.03
C TRP A 92 -17.92 0.81 -11.40
N THR A 93 -18.80 1.81 -11.47
CA THR A 93 -19.04 2.58 -12.70
C THR A 93 -17.77 3.31 -13.13
N ALA A 94 -17.10 3.98 -12.19
CA ALA A 94 -15.84 4.66 -12.45
C ALA A 94 -14.72 3.67 -12.82
N ALA A 95 -14.56 2.57 -12.09
CA ALA A 95 -13.59 1.52 -12.40
C ALA A 95 -13.78 0.97 -13.81
N ARG A 96 -15.03 0.72 -14.23
CA ARG A 96 -15.33 0.19 -15.58
C ARG A 96 -15.03 1.21 -16.68
N GLU A 97 -15.32 2.49 -16.44
CA GLU A 97 -14.96 3.59 -17.33
C GLU A 97 -13.43 3.69 -17.48
N ARG A 98 -12.71 3.69 -16.36
CA ARG A 98 -11.24 3.78 -16.33
C ARG A 98 -10.56 2.53 -16.88
N ALA A 99 -11.11 1.33 -16.68
CA ALA A 99 -10.60 0.10 -17.26
C ALA A 99 -10.66 0.11 -18.80
N ARG A 100 -11.74 0.65 -19.39
CA ARG A 100 -11.82 0.84 -20.85
C ARG A 100 -10.72 1.77 -21.34
N GLU A 101 -10.49 2.87 -20.64
CA GLU A 101 -9.40 3.80 -20.99
C GLU A 101 -8.03 3.14 -20.83
N TYR A 102 -7.82 2.38 -19.75
CA TYR A 102 -6.59 1.63 -19.53
C TYR A 102 -6.28 0.67 -20.68
N ARG A 103 -7.30 -0.02 -21.22
CA ARG A 103 -7.16 -0.87 -22.42
C ARG A 103 -6.84 -0.06 -23.69
N ARG A 104 -7.40 1.15 -23.84
CA ARG A 104 -7.07 2.03 -24.98
C ARG A 104 -5.64 2.53 -24.92
N LEU A 105 -5.14 2.84 -23.73
CA LEU A 105 -3.77 3.31 -23.51
C LEU A 105 -2.74 2.17 -23.61
N ASN A 106 -3.14 0.94 -23.30
CA ASN A 106 -2.27 -0.24 -23.31
C ASN A 106 -2.86 -1.34 -24.21
N PRO A 107 -2.99 -1.11 -25.53
CA PRO A 107 -3.65 -2.06 -26.44
C PRO A 107 -2.79 -3.29 -26.75
N VAL A 108 -1.47 -3.16 -26.60
CA VAL A 108 -0.47 -4.22 -26.85
C VAL A 108 0.67 -4.08 -25.85
N LEU A 109 1.38 -5.19 -25.63
CA LEU A 109 2.59 -5.17 -24.82
C LEU A 109 3.74 -4.47 -25.57
N PRO A 110 4.43 -3.48 -24.97
CA PRO A 110 5.67 -2.93 -25.53
C PRO A 110 6.78 -3.98 -25.62
N GLU A 111 7.55 -3.99 -26.72
CA GLU A 111 8.59 -5.00 -26.97
C GLU A 111 9.72 -4.98 -25.92
N ASP A 112 10.13 -3.78 -25.52
CA ASP A 112 11.25 -3.48 -24.61
C ASP A 112 10.82 -3.27 -23.16
N ILE A 113 9.58 -3.68 -22.80
CA ILE A 113 9.04 -3.52 -21.45
C ILE A 113 9.95 -4.18 -20.40
N GLY A 114 10.30 -3.42 -19.35
CA GLY A 114 11.06 -3.90 -18.21
C GLY A 114 10.20 -4.68 -17.19
N PRO A 115 10.81 -5.28 -16.16
CA PRO A 115 10.09 -6.05 -15.14
C PRO A 115 9.09 -5.20 -14.35
N ASP A 116 9.49 -4.01 -13.88
CA ASP A 116 8.64 -3.11 -13.09
C ASP A 116 7.40 -2.64 -13.90
N ASP A 117 7.62 -2.19 -15.14
CA ASP A 117 6.55 -1.76 -16.03
C ASP A 117 5.61 -2.92 -16.38
N LEU A 118 6.15 -4.14 -16.54
CA LEU A 118 5.37 -5.33 -16.79
C LEU A 118 4.50 -5.71 -15.57
N ALA A 119 5.03 -5.58 -14.36
CA ALA A 119 4.27 -5.78 -13.12
C ALA A 119 3.16 -4.72 -12.98
N THR A 120 3.46 -3.46 -13.31
CA THR A 120 2.46 -2.37 -13.35
C THR A 120 1.36 -2.65 -14.36
N LEU A 121 1.72 -3.09 -15.57
CA LEU A 121 0.75 -3.44 -16.60
C LEU A 121 -0.13 -4.62 -16.19
N ALA A 122 0.45 -5.62 -15.53
CA ALA A 122 -0.27 -6.75 -14.99
C ALA A 122 -1.25 -6.33 -13.88
N ASN A 123 -0.88 -5.39 -13.01
CA ASN A 123 -1.76 -4.86 -11.96
C ASN A 123 -3.01 -4.17 -12.53
N GLY A 124 -2.79 -3.22 -13.44
CA GLY A 124 -3.90 -2.54 -14.10
C GLY A 124 -4.76 -3.51 -14.91
N SER A 125 -4.12 -4.50 -15.55
CA SER A 125 -4.85 -5.51 -16.32
C SER A 125 -5.66 -6.49 -15.45
N TYR A 126 -5.15 -6.88 -14.28
CA TYR A 126 -5.91 -7.64 -13.29
C TYR A 126 -7.17 -6.88 -12.91
N SER A 127 -7.04 -5.62 -12.51
CA SER A 127 -8.16 -4.79 -12.06
C SER A 127 -9.19 -4.56 -13.18
N ALA A 128 -8.73 -4.33 -14.41
CA ALA A 128 -9.59 -4.21 -15.59
C ALA A 128 -10.35 -5.51 -15.92
N ASP A 129 -9.70 -6.67 -15.83
CA ASP A 129 -10.35 -7.97 -16.02
C ASP A 129 -11.40 -8.22 -14.95
N MET A 130 -11.08 -7.92 -13.69
CA MET A 130 -11.97 -8.15 -12.55
C MET A 130 -13.20 -7.23 -12.54
N ILE A 131 -13.14 -6.05 -13.15
CA ILE A 131 -14.30 -5.18 -13.37
C ILE A 131 -15.09 -5.52 -14.66
N GLY A 132 -14.65 -6.54 -15.40
CA GLY A 132 -15.33 -7.09 -16.57
C GLY A 132 -14.94 -6.47 -17.91
N VAL A 133 -13.79 -5.79 -18.00
CA VAL A 133 -13.21 -5.29 -19.26
C VAL A 133 -12.01 -6.15 -19.64
N ARG A 134 -12.32 -7.40 -20.01
CA ARG A 134 -11.33 -8.46 -20.23
C ARG A 134 -10.52 -8.25 -21.51
N ASP A 135 -9.25 -8.60 -21.43
CA ASP A 135 -8.34 -8.70 -22.59
C ASP A 135 -7.43 -9.93 -22.46
N ASP A 136 -7.95 -11.08 -22.89
CA ASP A 136 -7.25 -12.35 -22.76
C ASP A 136 -5.98 -12.40 -23.65
N ALA A 137 -5.94 -11.64 -24.75
CA ALA A 137 -4.79 -11.58 -25.65
C ALA A 137 -3.62 -10.81 -25.00
N LEU A 138 -3.89 -9.65 -24.41
CA LEU A 138 -2.89 -8.90 -23.66
C LEU A 138 -2.42 -9.70 -22.44
N LYS A 139 -3.33 -10.38 -21.74
CA LYS A 139 -2.99 -11.26 -20.61
C LYS A 139 -2.00 -12.36 -21.03
N GLU A 140 -2.20 -12.98 -22.18
CA GLU A 140 -1.26 -13.97 -22.74
C GLU A 140 0.10 -13.35 -23.04
N GLN A 141 0.14 -12.16 -23.63
CA GLN A 141 1.39 -11.44 -23.89
C GLN A 141 2.15 -11.15 -22.59
N ILE A 142 1.47 -10.62 -21.57
CA ILE A 142 2.04 -10.34 -20.24
C ILE A 142 2.60 -11.62 -19.63
N ARG A 143 1.84 -12.72 -19.64
CA ARG A 143 2.26 -14.00 -19.06
C ARG A 143 3.51 -14.55 -19.74
N ARG A 144 3.59 -14.49 -21.07
CA ARG A 144 4.79 -14.92 -21.81
C ARG A 144 5.98 -14.02 -21.49
N ALA A 145 5.79 -12.71 -21.50
CA ALA A 145 6.85 -11.74 -21.23
C ALA A 145 7.41 -11.84 -19.80
N ALA A 146 6.59 -12.23 -18.83
CA ALA A 146 7.03 -12.40 -17.44
C ALA A 146 8.08 -13.50 -17.27
N THR A 147 8.07 -14.52 -18.13
CA THR A 147 9.06 -15.61 -18.11
C THR A 147 10.48 -15.18 -18.48
N ARG A 148 10.65 -13.96 -19.04
CA ARG A 148 11.94 -13.41 -19.43
C ARG A 148 12.75 -12.89 -18.24
N PHE A 149 12.11 -12.71 -17.08
CA PHE A 149 12.70 -12.06 -15.91
C PHE A 149 12.88 -13.04 -14.76
N THR A 150 13.92 -12.81 -13.98
CA THR A 150 14.30 -13.61 -12.82
C THR A 150 13.60 -13.11 -11.54
N PRO A 151 13.63 -13.88 -10.43
CA PRO A 151 13.19 -13.38 -9.13
C PRO A 151 13.89 -12.06 -8.75
N GLN A 152 15.19 -11.93 -9.03
CA GLN A 152 15.97 -10.74 -8.71
C GLN A 152 15.56 -9.52 -9.54
N ASP A 153 15.09 -9.72 -10.78
CA ASP A 153 14.61 -8.64 -11.63
C ASP A 153 13.31 -8.03 -11.09
N TYR A 154 12.43 -8.85 -10.48
CA TYR A 154 11.17 -8.41 -9.90
C TYR A 154 11.29 -7.98 -8.43
N LEU A 155 12.09 -8.71 -7.65
CA LEU A 155 12.04 -8.68 -6.18
C LEU A 155 13.36 -8.21 -5.56
N TRP A 156 14.43 -8.01 -6.35
CA TRP A 156 15.81 -7.76 -5.91
C TRP A 156 16.56 -8.93 -5.24
N TYR A 157 15.86 -10.00 -4.88
CA TYR A 157 16.41 -11.21 -4.28
C TYR A 157 15.62 -12.45 -4.71
N ASP A 158 16.16 -13.63 -4.40
CA ASP A 158 15.42 -14.89 -4.54
C ASP A 158 14.88 -15.29 -3.15
N PRO A 159 13.56 -15.18 -2.90
CA PRO A 159 12.96 -15.52 -1.60
C PRO A 159 13.05 -17.01 -1.27
N VAL A 160 13.42 -17.85 -2.25
CA VAL A 160 13.73 -19.26 -2.00
C VAL A 160 15.09 -19.43 -1.31
N ARG A 161 16.05 -18.53 -1.57
CA ARG A 161 17.47 -18.69 -1.22
C ARG A 161 17.95 -17.76 -0.13
N GLU A 162 17.39 -16.57 -0.01
CA GLU A 162 17.85 -15.54 0.94
C GLU A 162 16.69 -14.72 1.53
N PRO A 163 16.86 -14.10 2.70
CA PRO A 163 15.88 -13.15 3.25
C PRO A 163 15.88 -11.83 2.46
N PRO A 164 14.88 -10.95 2.67
CA PRO A 164 14.86 -9.62 2.07
C PRO A 164 16.17 -8.87 2.38
N PRO A 165 16.89 -8.40 1.35
CA PRO A 165 18.21 -7.82 1.52
C PRO A 165 18.17 -6.41 2.13
N SER A 166 19.31 -5.94 2.62
CA SER A 166 19.49 -4.58 3.15
C SER A 166 20.50 -3.75 2.35
N ASP A 167 20.93 -4.23 1.18
CA ASP A 167 21.95 -3.64 0.33
C ASP A 167 21.42 -3.25 -1.07
N VAL A 168 20.10 -3.15 -1.22
CA VAL A 168 19.47 -2.63 -2.43
C VAL A 168 19.47 -1.10 -2.34
N PRO A 169 20.09 -0.39 -3.30
CA PRO A 169 20.10 1.06 -3.26
C PRO A 169 18.74 1.65 -3.64
N ASP A 170 18.38 2.76 -3.02
CA ASP A 170 17.35 3.66 -3.53
C ASP A 170 17.73 4.20 -4.91
N THR A 171 16.73 4.67 -5.64
CA THR A 171 16.95 5.51 -6.80
C THR A 171 17.78 6.74 -6.40
N CYS A 172 18.84 7.04 -7.16
CA CYS A 172 19.77 8.11 -6.80
C CYS A 172 19.05 9.47 -6.68
N ALA A 173 19.00 10.03 -5.46
CA ALA A 173 18.33 11.30 -5.17
C ALA A 173 18.85 12.48 -6.01
N ARG A 174 20.11 12.44 -6.48
CA ARG A 174 20.69 13.50 -7.32
C ARG A 174 20.29 13.41 -8.79
N CYS A 175 20.19 12.21 -9.36
CA CYS A 175 20.08 12.04 -10.81
C CYS A 175 19.02 11.03 -11.28
N GLY A 176 18.24 10.45 -10.37
CA GLY A 176 17.15 9.52 -10.67
C GLY A 176 17.59 8.16 -11.24
N LEU A 177 18.87 7.79 -11.12
CA LEU A 177 19.34 6.51 -11.64
C LEU A 177 19.17 5.39 -10.60
N THR A 178 18.48 4.32 -10.98
CA THR A 178 18.49 3.04 -10.25
C THR A 178 19.84 2.35 -10.47
N ASN A 179 20.49 1.95 -9.39
CA ASN A 179 21.80 1.28 -9.43
C ASN A 179 21.63 -0.21 -9.12
N ARG A 180 22.64 -1.00 -9.46
CA ARG A 180 22.66 -2.43 -9.11
C ARG A 180 22.70 -2.60 -7.58
N ARG A 181 22.13 -3.69 -7.08
CA ARG A 181 22.28 -4.14 -5.69
C ARG A 181 23.76 -4.15 -5.26
N GLY A 182 24.02 -3.75 -4.01
CA GLY A 182 25.36 -3.61 -3.43
C GLY A 182 26.12 -2.34 -3.83
N ALA A 183 25.60 -1.52 -4.76
CA ALA A 183 26.26 -0.27 -5.14
C ALA A 183 26.10 0.78 -4.02
N LYS A 184 27.21 1.27 -3.48
CA LYS A 184 27.22 2.33 -2.45
C LYS A 184 27.26 3.75 -3.03
N VAL A 185 27.62 3.88 -4.30
CA VAL A 185 27.72 5.16 -5.02
C VAL A 185 27.05 5.05 -6.39
N CYS A 186 26.43 6.14 -6.83
CA CYS A 186 25.74 6.21 -8.11
C CYS A 186 26.76 6.15 -9.26
N ARG A 187 26.60 5.17 -10.15
CA ARG A 187 27.51 4.98 -11.30
C ARG A 187 27.52 6.14 -12.31
N ARG A 188 26.53 7.04 -12.27
CA ARG A 188 26.41 8.18 -13.18
C ARG A 188 26.93 9.49 -12.61
N CYS A 189 26.63 9.78 -11.34
CA CYS A 189 26.93 11.09 -10.75
C CYS A 189 27.82 11.04 -9.50
N GLY A 190 28.25 9.84 -9.08
CA GLY A 190 29.14 9.64 -7.93
C GLY A 190 28.51 9.90 -6.56
N ALA A 191 27.23 10.29 -6.48
CA ALA A 191 26.55 10.52 -5.21
C ALA A 191 26.43 9.23 -4.38
N THR A 192 26.63 9.33 -3.06
CA THR A 192 26.36 8.24 -2.11
C THR A 192 24.89 7.83 -2.20
N LEU A 193 24.66 6.53 -2.25
CA LEU A 193 23.31 5.95 -2.32
C LEU A 193 22.81 5.61 -0.92
N LYS A 194 21.55 5.94 -0.66
CA LYS A 194 20.80 5.38 0.48
C LYS A 194 20.37 3.96 0.11
N MET A 195 20.26 3.09 1.11
CA MET A 195 19.76 1.73 0.93
C MET A 195 18.30 1.69 1.33
N GLN A 196 17.52 0.92 0.58
CA GLN A 196 16.15 0.59 0.91
C GLN A 196 16.10 -0.22 2.20
N SER A 197 15.01 -0.08 2.95
CA SER A 197 14.73 -0.93 4.09
C SER A 197 14.38 -2.33 3.62
N ARG A 198 14.79 -3.35 4.39
CA ARG A 198 14.41 -4.74 4.13
C ARG A 198 12.89 -4.95 4.19
N TYR A 199 12.18 -4.09 4.94
CA TYR A 199 10.73 -4.13 5.03
C TYR A 199 10.06 -3.59 3.77
N ASP A 200 10.64 -2.60 3.09
CA ASP A 200 10.12 -2.10 1.80
C ASP A 200 10.28 -3.17 0.72
N ILE A 201 11.45 -3.79 0.65
CA ILE A 201 11.72 -4.87 -0.29
C ILE A 201 10.78 -6.07 -0.04
N TRP A 202 10.51 -6.39 1.22
CA TRP A 202 9.58 -7.46 1.57
C TRP A 202 8.12 -7.09 1.25
N LEU A 203 7.70 -5.87 1.56
CA LEU A 203 6.42 -5.28 1.20
C LEU A 203 6.16 -5.40 -0.31
N ASP A 204 7.08 -4.91 -1.13
CA ASP A 204 6.94 -4.95 -2.59
C ASP A 204 6.87 -6.39 -3.10
N SER A 205 7.64 -7.29 -2.48
CA SER A 205 7.62 -8.71 -2.81
C SER A 205 6.28 -9.37 -2.50
N LEU A 206 5.67 -9.05 -1.34
CA LEU A 206 4.36 -9.56 -0.95
C LEU A 206 3.30 -9.17 -1.99
N ILE A 207 3.30 -7.90 -2.39
CA ILE A 207 2.31 -7.35 -3.33
C ILE A 207 2.50 -7.93 -4.72
N THR A 208 3.74 -7.91 -5.22
CA THR A 208 4.09 -8.38 -6.55
C THR A 208 3.75 -9.85 -6.73
N THR A 209 4.14 -10.69 -5.78
CA THR A 209 3.87 -12.14 -5.87
C THR A 209 2.40 -12.49 -5.64
N TRP A 210 1.72 -11.80 -4.72
CA TRP A 210 0.27 -11.98 -4.51
C TRP A 210 -0.51 -11.63 -5.78
N LEU A 211 -0.22 -10.47 -6.38
CA LEU A 211 -0.89 -10.02 -7.60
C LEU A 211 -0.61 -10.97 -8.76
N GLY A 212 0.66 -11.35 -8.94
CA GLY A 212 1.07 -12.28 -9.97
C GLY A 212 0.29 -13.60 -9.90
N GLU A 213 0.21 -14.22 -8.72
CA GLU A 213 -0.56 -15.44 -8.51
C GLU A 213 -2.06 -15.24 -8.80
N ARG A 214 -2.66 -14.16 -8.29
CA ARG A 214 -4.09 -13.87 -8.52
C ARG A 214 -4.42 -13.64 -9.98
N TYR A 215 -3.50 -13.03 -10.73
CA TYR A 215 -3.69 -12.79 -12.16
C TYR A 215 -3.31 -14.00 -13.02
N GLY A 216 -2.52 -14.94 -12.48
CA GLY A 216 -2.00 -16.09 -13.21
C GLY A 216 -0.75 -15.76 -14.03
N VAL A 217 0.08 -14.84 -13.54
CA VAL A 217 1.34 -14.38 -14.15
C VAL A 217 2.46 -14.56 -13.11
N SER A 218 3.47 -15.37 -13.42
CA SER A 218 4.60 -15.60 -12.51
C SER A 218 5.50 -14.36 -12.43
N MET A 219 5.49 -13.64 -11.30
CA MET A 219 6.32 -12.46 -11.06
C MET A 219 7.51 -12.82 -10.16
N GLY A 220 8.42 -13.65 -10.68
CA GLY A 220 9.66 -14.03 -10.01
C GLY A 220 9.53 -15.19 -9.01
N ALA A 221 8.55 -15.16 -8.11
CA ALA A 221 8.36 -16.21 -7.10
C ALA A 221 6.88 -16.45 -6.79
N ARG A 222 6.59 -17.49 -5.99
CA ARG A 222 5.26 -17.67 -5.40
C ARG A 222 5.09 -16.78 -4.18
N TYR A 223 3.86 -16.36 -3.93
CA TYR A 223 3.51 -15.63 -2.70
C TYR A 223 3.89 -16.41 -1.45
N SER A 224 3.67 -17.72 -1.48
CA SER A 224 4.07 -18.63 -0.40
C SER A 224 5.58 -18.63 -0.11
N ASP A 225 6.43 -18.37 -1.11
CA ASP A 225 7.88 -18.29 -0.93
C ASP A 225 8.30 -16.98 -0.23
N VAL A 226 7.48 -15.92 -0.31
CA VAL A 226 7.72 -14.62 0.31
C VAL A 226 7.09 -14.52 1.71
N ILE A 227 5.83 -14.90 1.88
CA ILE A 227 5.11 -14.77 3.16
C ILE A 227 5.71 -15.67 4.25
N ARG A 228 6.31 -16.81 3.87
CA ARG A 228 7.04 -17.70 4.79
C ARG A 228 8.23 -17.02 5.48
N LEU A 229 8.70 -15.87 4.96
CA LEU A 229 9.80 -15.09 5.55
C LEU A 229 9.33 -14.21 6.72
N ALA A 230 8.02 -14.09 6.98
CA ALA A 230 7.47 -13.28 8.07
C ALA A 230 8.14 -13.52 9.45
N PRO A 231 8.43 -14.77 9.88
CA PRO A 231 9.13 -15.00 11.15
C PRO A 231 10.53 -14.35 11.23
N LEU A 232 11.23 -14.18 10.11
CA LEU A 232 12.55 -13.51 10.06
C LEU A 232 12.43 -11.97 10.12
N MET A 233 11.24 -11.45 9.81
CA MET A 233 10.92 -10.02 9.84
C MET A 233 10.45 -9.57 11.24
N ARG A 234 10.21 -10.53 12.14
CA ARG A 234 9.86 -10.34 13.56
C ARG A 234 11.11 -10.39 14.46
N PRO A 235 11.04 -9.88 15.70
CA PRO A 235 9.94 -9.09 16.27
C PRO A 235 9.87 -7.67 15.68
N TYR A 236 8.67 -7.12 15.63
CA TYR A 236 8.46 -5.75 15.18
C TYR A 236 8.81 -4.75 16.29
N ARG A 237 9.72 -3.81 16.01
CA ARG A 237 10.19 -2.80 16.97
C ARG A 237 9.33 -1.55 16.89
N GLN A 238 8.94 -1.04 18.06
CA GLN A 238 8.19 0.22 18.22
C GLN A 238 9.02 1.43 17.76
N ARG A 239 8.38 2.60 17.63
CA ARG A 239 8.95 3.78 16.98
C ARG A 239 10.24 4.32 17.59
N ALA A 240 10.42 4.19 18.91
CA ALA A 240 11.52 4.80 19.64
C ALA A 240 12.90 4.43 19.02
N ASN A 241 13.56 5.42 18.42
CA ASN A 241 14.86 5.31 17.75
C ASN A 241 14.92 4.25 16.63
N ASN A 242 13.78 3.94 15.99
CA ASN A 242 13.73 2.96 14.91
C ASN A 242 13.55 3.68 13.54
N PRO A 243 14.63 3.81 12.73
CA PRO A 243 14.54 4.44 11.42
C PRO A 243 13.71 3.64 10.40
N GLU A 244 13.46 2.34 10.64
CA GLU A 244 12.65 1.49 9.77
C GLU A 244 11.17 1.44 10.21
N PHE A 245 10.76 2.14 11.29
CA PHE A 245 9.42 2.00 11.87
C PHE A 245 8.28 2.20 10.87
N VAL A 246 8.37 3.22 10.03
CA VAL A 246 7.35 3.49 8.99
C VAL A 246 7.29 2.32 8.00
N ASN A 247 8.45 1.88 7.50
CA ASN A 247 8.56 0.75 6.58
C ASN A 247 8.00 -0.55 7.18
N MET A 248 8.20 -0.75 8.49
CA MET A 248 7.63 -1.88 9.23
C MET A 248 6.11 -1.81 9.33
N VAL A 249 5.55 -0.63 9.58
CA VAL A 249 4.09 -0.41 9.57
C VAL A 249 3.51 -0.81 8.22
N TYR A 250 4.06 -0.27 7.13
CA TYR A 250 3.61 -0.59 5.77
C TYR A 250 3.75 -2.07 5.42
N ALA A 251 4.89 -2.69 5.75
CA ALA A 251 5.07 -4.12 5.51
C ALA A 251 4.03 -4.96 6.28
N VAL A 252 3.74 -4.62 7.53
CA VAL A 252 2.77 -5.36 8.35
C VAL A 252 1.33 -5.13 7.88
N THR A 253 0.95 -3.92 7.45
CA THR A 253 -0.38 -3.68 6.85
C THR A 253 -0.55 -4.53 5.57
N HIS A 254 0.51 -4.72 4.79
CA HIS A 254 0.45 -5.54 3.58
C HIS A 254 0.56 -7.05 3.80
N VAL A 255 1.12 -7.49 4.94
CA VAL A 255 0.87 -8.87 5.42
C VAL A 255 -0.62 -9.08 5.63
N VAL A 256 -1.31 -8.13 6.28
CA VAL A 256 -2.76 -8.20 6.49
C VAL A 256 -3.51 -8.20 5.15
N TYR A 257 -3.20 -7.25 4.26
CA TYR A 257 -3.89 -7.13 2.97
C TYR A 257 -3.70 -8.36 2.07
N THR A 258 -2.49 -8.88 1.94
CA THR A 258 -2.26 -10.04 1.08
C THR A 258 -2.89 -11.31 1.65
N LEU A 259 -2.94 -11.47 2.97
CA LEU A 259 -3.58 -12.62 3.63
C LEU A 259 -5.11 -12.55 3.67
N ASN A 260 -5.70 -11.35 3.67
CA ASN A 260 -7.15 -11.16 3.69
C ASN A 260 -7.77 -10.89 2.30
N ASP A 261 -6.97 -11.09 1.25
CA ASP A 261 -7.29 -10.86 -0.15
C ASP A 261 -7.76 -9.42 -0.43
N TYR A 262 -7.08 -8.45 0.19
CA TYR A 262 -7.39 -7.02 0.19
C TYR A 262 -8.83 -6.75 0.62
N SER A 263 -9.13 -7.16 1.85
CA SER A 263 -10.37 -6.92 2.58
C SER A 263 -11.61 -7.60 1.99
N LYS A 264 -11.45 -8.78 1.37
CA LYS A 264 -12.57 -9.69 1.08
C LYS A 264 -12.98 -10.53 2.29
N SER A 265 -12.05 -10.79 3.19
CA SER A 265 -12.28 -11.55 4.43
C SER A 265 -11.66 -10.82 5.63
N ARG A 266 -12.05 -11.23 6.84
CA ARG A 266 -11.36 -10.83 8.08
C ARG A 266 -10.24 -11.81 8.41
N LEU A 267 -9.33 -11.41 9.28
CA LEU A 267 -8.30 -12.26 9.86
C LEU A 267 -8.53 -12.47 11.35
N SER A 268 -8.19 -13.65 11.86
CA SER A 268 -8.19 -13.91 13.28
C SER A 268 -6.89 -13.39 13.92
N PRO A 269 -6.95 -12.51 14.93
CA PRO A 269 -5.75 -12.04 15.64
C PRO A 269 -5.04 -13.16 16.40
N ARG A 270 -5.70 -14.31 16.61
CA ARG A 270 -5.07 -15.50 17.20
C ARG A 270 -4.00 -16.12 16.31
N CYS A 271 -4.11 -15.93 14.99
CA CYS A 271 -3.26 -16.57 14.01
C CYS A 271 -2.10 -15.65 13.57
N LEU A 272 -2.26 -14.34 13.80
CA LEU A 272 -1.29 -13.29 13.53
C LEU A 272 -1.08 -12.38 14.75
N PRO A 273 -0.71 -12.93 15.93
CA PRO A 273 -0.64 -12.15 17.16
C PRO A 273 0.43 -11.07 17.11
N ASP A 274 1.56 -11.31 16.44
CA ASP A 274 2.65 -10.35 16.32
C ASP A 274 2.23 -9.13 15.50
N GLU A 275 1.59 -9.34 14.34
CA GLU A 275 1.07 -8.27 13.48
C GLU A 275 -0.03 -7.48 14.19
N PHE A 276 -0.99 -8.18 14.78
CA PHE A 276 -2.11 -7.55 15.49
C PHE A 276 -1.62 -6.66 16.65
N ASN A 277 -0.75 -7.19 17.52
CA ASN A 277 -0.24 -6.46 18.67
C ASN A 277 0.63 -5.28 18.24
N PHE A 278 1.46 -5.45 17.21
CA PHE A 278 2.29 -4.37 16.67
C PHE A 278 1.41 -3.23 16.13
N LEU A 279 0.45 -3.52 15.26
CA LEU A 279 -0.44 -2.50 14.69
C LEU A 279 -1.25 -1.78 15.78
N LYS A 280 -1.74 -2.51 16.80
CA LYS A 280 -2.51 -1.91 17.90
C LYS A 280 -1.66 -0.96 18.75
N ALA A 281 -0.41 -1.33 19.03
CA ALA A 281 0.53 -0.46 19.72
C ALA A 281 0.88 0.77 18.86
N SER A 282 1.17 0.58 17.58
CA SER A 282 1.51 1.65 16.64
C SER A 282 0.39 2.66 16.44
N LEU A 283 -0.88 2.23 16.40
CA LEU A 283 -2.04 3.14 16.33
C LEU A 283 -2.09 4.08 17.55
N THR A 284 -1.75 3.58 18.74
CA THR A 284 -1.70 4.39 19.96
C THR A 284 -0.70 5.53 19.82
N GLU A 285 0.48 5.24 19.25
CA GLU A 285 1.52 6.24 18.99
C GLU A 285 1.13 7.21 17.86
N ALA A 286 0.55 6.72 16.77
CA ALA A 286 0.12 7.54 15.63
C ALA A 286 -0.96 8.56 16.04
N ILE A 287 -1.92 8.15 16.88
CA ILE A 287 -2.93 9.05 17.47
C ILE A 287 -2.26 10.14 18.31
N ALA A 288 -1.29 9.78 19.15
CA ALA A 288 -0.58 10.74 19.99
C ALA A 288 0.16 11.81 19.17
N LEU A 289 0.65 11.43 17.99
CA LEU A 289 1.46 12.27 17.11
C LEU A 289 0.66 12.93 15.97
N LYS A 290 -0.66 12.65 15.88
CA LYS A 290 -1.56 13.21 14.86
C LYS A 290 -1.05 12.97 13.43
N ASP A 291 -0.52 11.79 13.15
CA ASP A 291 0.02 11.40 11.85
C ASP A 291 -1.11 10.88 10.93
N PRO A 292 -1.52 11.63 9.88
CA PRO A 292 -2.68 11.27 9.07
C PRO A 292 -2.42 10.17 8.04
N GLU A 293 -1.18 10.00 7.59
CA GLU A 293 -0.89 9.24 6.38
C GLU A 293 -1.09 7.73 6.58
N THR A 294 -0.68 7.24 7.75
CA THR A 294 -0.77 5.83 8.12
C THR A 294 -2.09 5.48 8.84
N MET A 295 -2.85 6.50 9.27
CA MET A 295 -4.06 6.32 10.09
C MET A 295 -5.12 5.47 9.38
N GLY A 296 -5.31 5.69 8.07
CA GLY A 296 -6.27 4.94 7.26
C GLY A 296 -5.96 3.44 7.23
N GLU A 297 -4.70 3.07 6.99
CA GLU A 297 -4.28 1.67 6.95
C GLU A 297 -4.31 0.99 8.33
N PHE A 298 -3.98 1.72 9.40
CA PHE A 298 -4.13 1.19 10.75
C PHE A 298 -5.59 0.84 11.05
N LEU A 299 -6.50 1.76 10.75
CA LEU A 299 -7.93 1.54 10.94
C LEU A 299 -8.41 0.36 10.11
N ASP A 300 -8.04 0.30 8.83
CA ASP A 300 -8.46 -0.78 7.95
C ASP A 300 -7.94 -2.15 8.42
N SER A 301 -6.63 -2.25 8.68
CA SER A 301 -5.99 -3.49 9.12
C SER A 301 -6.50 -3.98 10.47
N LEU A 302 -6.65 -3.08 11.46
CA LEU A 302 -7.16 -3.46 12.78
C LEU A 302 -8.64 -3.84 12.76
N ARG A 303 -9.44 -3.19 11.91
CA ARG A 303 -10.84 -3.60 11.69
C ARG A 303 -10.92 -4.94 10.95
N ALA A 304 -10.00 -5.23 10.04
CA ALA A 304 -9.88 -6.56 9.42
C ALA A 304 -9.56 -7.66 10.46
N PHE A 305 -8.89 -7.32 11.57
CA PHE A 305 -8.73 -8.21 12.74
C PHE A 305 -9.96 -8.28 13.66
N GLY A 306 -11.04 -7.58 13.33
CA GLY A 306 -12.31 -7.61 14.05
C GLY A 306 -12.47 -6.54 15.12
N LEU A 307 -11.57 -5.55 15.22
CA LEU A 307 -11.86 -4.37 16.04
C LEU A 307 -13.01 -3.60 15.42
N THR A 308 -13.87 -3.06 16.27
CA THR A 308 -15.06 -2.30 15.86
C THR A 308 -15.01 -0.92 16.49
N GLU A 309 -15.99 -0.08 16.15
CA GLU A 309 -16.17 1.24 16.75
C GLU A 309 -16.42 1.22 18.26
N SER A 310 -16.61 0.04 18.89
CA SER A 310 -16.62 -0.08 20.35
C SER A 310 -15.22 0.05 20.97
N ASP A 311 -14.15 -0.23 20.21
CA ASP A 311 -12.77 -0.04 20.67
C ASP A 311 -12.43 1.48 20.65
N PRO A 312 -12.00 2.06 21.79
CA PRO A 312 -11.69 3.49 21.89
C PRO A 312 -10.60 3.97 20.92
N LEU A 313 -9.62 3.12 20.57
CA LEU A 313 -8.55 3.47 19.64
C LEU A 313 -9.09 3.62 18.22
N ILE A 314 -9.93 2.68 17.78
CA ILE A 314 -10.61 2.78 16.48
C ILE A 314 -11.43 4.05 16.41
N ARG A 315 -12.24 4.32 17.44
CA ARG A 315 -13.07 5.52 17.47
C ARG A 315 -12.24 6.79 17.38
N THR A 316 -11.14 6.88 18.13
CA THR A 316 -10.28 8.05 18.14
C THR A 316 -9.56 8.26 16.80
N GLY A 317 -9.12 7.18 16.17
CA GLY A 317 -8.55 7.23 14.82
C GLY A 317 -9.57 7.68 13.79
N MET A 318 -10.78 7.10 13.77
CA MET A 318 -11.86 7.51 12.85
C MET A 318 -12.25 8.97 13.06
N ASP A 319 -12.39 9.39 14.32
CA ASP A 319 -12.65 10.78 14.70
C ASP A 319 -11.57 11.74 14.17
N TYR A 320 -10.30 11.35 14.26
CA TYR A 320 -9.20 12.12 13.70
C TYR A 320 -9.32 12.22 12.17
N VAL A 321 -9.49 11.09 11.48
CA VAL A 321 -9.62 11.07 10.00
C VAL A 321 -10.80 11.92 9.55
N LEU A 322 -11.97 11.81 10.18
CA LEU A 322 -13.15 12.59 9.81
C LEU A 322 -12.93 14.11 9.98
N ARG A 323 -12.18 14.53 11.01
CA ARG A 323 -11.91 15.95 11.27
C ARG A 323 -10.83 16.56 10.37
N THR A 324 -9.99 15.74 9.74
CA THR A 324 -8.87 16.20 8.91
C THR A 324 -9.13 16.13 7.41
N GLN A 325 -10.34 15.77 6.99
CA GLN A 325 -10.70 15.78 5.57
C GLN A 325 -10.63 17.21 5.01
N ASN A 326 -9.94 17.36 3.88
CA ASN A 326 -9.82 18.63 3.18
C ASN A 326 -11.17 19.08 2.59
N PRO A 327 -11.35 20.39 2.29
CA PRO A 327 -12.57 20.90 1.69
C PRO A 327 -12.93 20.26 0.34
N ASP A 328 -11.93 19.85 -0.45
CA ASP A 328 -12.11 19.17 -1.74
C ASP A 328 -12.44 17.67 -1.61
N GLY A 329 -12.50 17.14 -0.39
CA GLY A 329 -12.78 15.74 -0.10
C GLY A 329 -11.56 14.85 0.04
N SER A 330 -10.35 15.36 -0.24
CA SER A 330 -9.11 14.61 -0.08
C SER A 330 -8.64 14.49 1.37
N TRP A 331 -7.66 13.62 1.58
CA TRP A 331 -6.75 13.62 2.73
C TRP A 331 -5.31 13.76 2.25
N GLY A 332 -4.42 14.21 3.13
CA GLY A 332 -3.02 14.48 2.81
C GLY A 332 -2.78 15.91 2.35
N GLU A 333 -1.65 16.13 1.66
CA GLU A 333 -1.21 17.46 1.27
C GLU A 333 -2.05 18.03 0.11
N VAL A 334 -2.77 19.12 0.37
CA VAL A 334 -3.45 19.91 -0.66
C VAL A 334 -2.37 20.68 -1.41
N ASN A 335 -2.10 20.30 -2.67
CA ASN A 335 -1.09 20.87 -3.60
C ASN A 335 0.30 20.21 -3.59
N THR A 336 0.38 18.89 -3.42
CA THR A 336 1.59 18.14 -3.76
C THR A 336 1.87 18.18 -5.29
N PRO A 337 3.13 18.35 -5.73
CA PRO A 337 3.53 18.23 -7.14
C PRO A 337 3.25 16.84 -7.72
N ASP A 338 3.29 15.82 -6.86
CA ASP A 338 2.99 14.44 -7.19
C ASP A 338 1.57 14.10 -6.70
N SER A 339 0.69 13.73 -7.63
CA SER A 339 -0.70 13.41 -7.30
C SER A 339 -0.82 12.25 -6.30
N TYR A 340 0.17 11.36 -6.24
CA TYR A 340 0.23 10.26 -5.26
C TYR A 340 0.00 10.73 -3.83
N GLY A 341 0.66 11.83 -3.42
CA GLY A 341 0.57 12.39 -2.07
C GLY A 341 -0.81 12.98 -1.70
N SER A 342 -1.77 12.98 -2.63
CA SER A 342 -3.15 13.41 -2.38
C SER A 342 -4.16 12.29 -2.59
N TYR A 343 -4.05 11.49 -3.66
CA TYR A 343 -5.04 10.44 -3.92
C TYR A 343 -4.82 9.22 -3.02
N HIS A 344 -3.56 8.85 -2.71
CA HIS A 344 -3.27 7.67 -1.91
C HIS A 344 -3.72 7.84 -0.44
N PRO A 345 -3.41 8.95 0.25
CA PRO A 345 -3.96 9.18 1.60
C PRO A 345 -5.49 9.28 1.60
N THR A 346 -6.09 9.81 0.52
CA THR A 346 -7.55 9.81 0.35
C THR A 346 -8.10 8.39 0.27
N TRP A 347 -7.43 7.51 -0.46
CA TRP A 347 -7.82 6.10 -0.57
C TRP A 347 -7.70 5.38 0.77
N THR A 348 -6.56 5.48 1.46
CA THR A 348 -6.37 4.82 2.77
C THR A 348 -7.38 5.34 3.80
N ALA A 349 -7.71 6.63 3.79
CA ALA A 349 -8.76 7.20 4.64
C ALA A 349 -10.16 6.65 4.31
N VAL A 350 -10.49 6.50 3.02
CA VAL A 350 -11.73 5.87 2.57
C VAL A 350 -11.83 4.43 3.07
N ASP A 351 -10.76 3.64 2.94
CA ASP A 351 -10.72 2.25 3.41
C ASP A 351 -10.84 2.16 4.94
N GLY A 352 -10.13 3.01 5.67
CA GLY A 352 -10.22 3.08 7.13
C GLY A 352 -11.61 3.44 7.65
N LEU A 353 -12.39 4.22 6.88
CA LEU A 353 -13.72 4.70 7.29
C LEU A 353 -14.89 3.86 6.78
N ARG A 354 -14.78 3.20 5.61
CA ARG A 354 -15.92 2.48 5.00
C ARG A 354 -16.19 1.14 5.68
N GLU A 355 -17.40 0.61 5.47
CA GLU A 355 -17.76 -0.74 5.90
C GLU A 355 -17.55 -1.76 4.78
N TYR A 356 -17.26 -3.00 5.16
CA TYR A 356 -16.90 -4.10 4.24
C TYR A 356 -17.93 -5.23 4.23
N ARG A 357 -18.10 -5.89 3.08
CA ARG A 357 -18.89 -7.12 2.93
C ARG A 357 -18.08 -8.37 3.27
N TRP A 358 -17.44 -8.39 4.44
CA TRP A 358 -16.68 -9.56 4.88
C TRP A 358 -17.62 -10.76 5.08
N LYS A 359 -17.25 -11.91 4.51
CA LYS A 359 -18.09 -13.13 4.56
C LYS A 359 -17.60 -14.13 5.62
N ASP A 360 -16.33 -14.05 5.94
CA ASP A 360 -15.58 -15.09 6.64
C ASP A 360 -14.43 -14.49 7.45
N VAL A 361 -13.91 -15.30 8.38
CA VAL A 361 -12.75 -14.98 9.21
C VAL A 361 -11.70 -16.06 8.97
N LEU A 362 -10.57 -15.66 8.40
CA LEU A 362 -9.48 -16.56 8.07
C LEU A 362 -8.50 -16.70 9.23
N CYS A 363 -7.86 -17.87 9.30
CA CYS A 363 -6.74 -18.15 10.19
C CYS A 363 -5.60 -18.73 9.33
N PRO A 364 -4.91 -17.89 8.55
CA PRO A 364 -3.82 -18.36 7.71
C PRO A 364 -2.67 -18.88 8.59
N ALA A 365 -2.12 -20.02 8.23
CA ALA A 365 -0.89 -20.53 8.82
C ALA A 365 0.30 -20.07 7.97
N PHE A 366 1.37 -19.61 8.60
CA PHE A 366 2.63 -19.41 7.89
C PHE A 366 3.19 -20.78 7.46
N PRO A 367 3.74 -20.89 6.24
CA PRO A 367 4.59 -22.02 5.91
C PRO A 367 5.75 -22.13 6.92
N PRO A 368 6.25 -23.33 7.21
CA PRO A 368 7.35 -23.52 8.16
C PRO A 368 8.57 -22.66 7.80
N PRO A 369 9.30 -22.10 8.79
CA PRO A 369 10.43 -21.22 8.55
C PRO A 369 11.58 -21.93 7.85
N VAL A 370 12.40 -21.17 7.12
CA VAL A 370 13.53 -21.71 6.35
C VAL A 370 14.67 -22.14 7.29
N LEU A 371 15.18 -23.36 7.10
CA LEU A 371 16.56 -23.71 7.50
C LEU A 371 17.50 -23.07 6.48
N LEU A 372 17.82 -21.78 6.63
CA LEU A 372 18.80 -21.13 5.78
C LEU A 372 20.17 -21.73 6.12
N ALA A 373 20.84 -22.32 5.14
CA ALA A 373 22.23 -22.74 5.32
C ALA A 373 23.04 -21.51 5.73
N PRO A 374 23.96 -21.63 6.71
CA PRO A 374 24.78 -20.49 7.14
C PRO A 374 25.52 -19.91 5.92
N PRO A 375 25.69 -18.57 5.86
CA PRO A 375 26.44 -17.94 4.78
C PRO A 375 27.85 -18.56 4.71
N ARG A 376 28.29 -18.89 3.50
CA ARG A 376 29.65 -19.39 3.25
C ARG A 376 30.67 -18.25 3.30
#